data_AF-A0A8X8XXE0-F1
#
_entry.id   AF-A0A8X8XXE0-F1
#
_cell.length_a   1.000
_cell.length_b   1.000
_cell.length_c   1.000
_cell.angle_alpha   90.00
_cell.angle_beta   90.00
_cell.angle_gamma   90.00
#
_symmetry.space_group_name_H-M   'P 1'
#
loop_
_entity.id
_entity.type
_entity.pdbx_description
1 polymer ?
#
loop_
_entity_poly.entity_id
_entity_poly.type
_entity_poly.pdbx_seq_one_letter_code
_entity_poly.pdbx_strand_id
1 'polypeptide(L)'
;MEQPAARPKSRIAQTLSTLIRGGGGLRHGSFVAKLFASVSAAKAAYAELQLAQIPYNRDAIRSADQAVVDQLKALSDLKQRYANHQIDSSPPHVTLVLAEIQEHQSLLKTYEITMREMQAEIDAKEARIASLQNHLRKSVEIERKMNASGSIDGIRFSDVSHKDFTLVLHYLEVFSGFTSPGFGDESVPGEIHEHDRRRFFFDQFRVLRSASAINFAKQSPNSLFGEFLKSKYLQVVHPKMESSFTGNLYQREMMDSGEFPETEFFKAFAEMGRRLWLLHSLSFSFDYHVSVFQVSRNSKFSQVYMESVTDKLVSAAADGEALRVAFTVVPGFKVGKTVVQSQVYLSRLN
;
A
#
# COMPACT_ATOMS: atom_id res chain seq x y z
N MET A 1 25.47 -11.49 -27.68
CA MET A 1 26.66 -10.61 -27.77
C MET A 1 26.15 -9.18 -27.68
N GLU A 2 26.07 -8.65 -26.48
CA GLU A 2 25.72 -7.24 -26.25
C GLU A 2 26.85 -6.36 -26.77
N GLN A 3 26.54 -5.41 -27.65
CA GLN A 3 27.53 -4.45 -28.15
C GLN A 3 28.04 -3.60 -26.97
N PRO A 4 29.37 -3.40 -26.85
CA PRO A 4 29.89 -2.54 -25.80
C PRO A 4 29.37 -1.11 -26.02
N ALA A 5 28.68 -0.59 -25.01
CA ALA A 5 28.18 0.78 -24.98
C ALA A 5 29.32 1.75 -25.36
N ALA A 6 29.06 2.61 -26.34
CA ALA A 6 30.04 3.55 -26.87
C ALA A 6 30.62 4.40 -25.74
N ARG A 7 31.95 4.37 -25.57
CA ARG A 7 32.66 5.21 -24.58
C ARG A 7 32.26 6.67 -24.80
N PRO A 8 31.79 7.39 -23.76
CA PRO A 8 31.54 8.82 -23.89
C PRO A 8 32.87 9.51 -24.21
N LYS A 9 32.95 10.13 -25.39
CA LYS A 9 34.11 10.92 -25.81
C LYS A 9 34.21 12.15 -24.89
N SER A 10 35.39 12.43 -24.33
CA SER A 10 35.65 13.63 -23.51
C SER A 10 35.10 14.88 -24.21
N ARG A 11 34.36 15.71 -23.46
CA ARG A 11 33.79 16.95 -24.00
C ARG A 11 34.90 17.94 -24.36
N ILE A 12 36.04 17.87 -23.67
CA ILE A 12 37.24 18.62 -24.01
C ILE A 12 37.79 18.16 -25.37
N ALA A 13 37.93 16.85 -25.62
CA ALA A 13 38.41 16.34 -26.92
C ALA A 13 37.48 16.74 -28.10
N GLN A 14 36.16 16.72 -27.89
CA GLN A 14 35.18 17.20 -28.87
C GLN A 14 35.28 18.71 -29.09
N THR A 15 35.36 19.50 -28.03
CA THR A 15 35.40 20.97 -28.12
C THR A 15 36.72 21.47 -28.70
N LEU A 16 37.84 20.81 -28.38
CA LEU A 16 39.16 21.10 -28.95
C LEU A 16 39.25 20.77 -30.43
N SER A 17 38.73 19.62 -30.87
CA SER A 17 38.67 19.29 -32.30
C SER A 17 37.84 20.31 -33.09
N THR A 18 36.84 20.91 -32.46
CA THR A 18 35.98 21.95 -33.06
C THR A 18 36.67 23.32 -33.08
N LEU A 19 37.36 23.72 -32.00
CA LEU A 19 38.10 24.99 -31.89
C LEU A 19 39.35 25.04 -32.77
N ILE A 20 40.09 23.93 -32.88
CA ILE A 20 41.26 23.81 -33.76
C ILE A 20 40.83 23.88 -35.23
N ARG A 21 39.67 23.31 -35.57
CA ARG A 21 39.10 23.37 -36.93
C ARG A 21 38.50 24.74 -37.27
N GLY A 22 38.14 25.55 -36.28
CA GLY A 22 37.53 26.88 -36.42
C GLY A 22 38.48 28.08 -36.37
N GLY A 23 39.81 27.87 -36.39
CA GLY A 23 40.80 28.96 -36.42
C GLY A 23 41.13 29.60 -35.06
N GLY A 24 40.63 29.07 -33.95
CA GLY A 24 41.01 29.52 -32.60
C GLY A 24 42.40 29.02 -32.23
N GLY A 25 43.38 29.92 -32.05
CA GLY A 25 44.77 29.54 -31.74
C GLY A 25 44.89 28.66 -30.48
N LEU A 26 45.92 27.79 -30.43
CA LEU A 26 46.15 26.79 -29.35
C LEU A 26 45.99 27.34 -27.92
N ARG A 27 46.31 28.62 -27.70
CA ARG A 27 46.17 29.30 -26.39
C ARG A 27 44.71 29.37 -25.94
N HIS A 28 43.79 29.74 -26.83
CA HIS A 28 42.36 29.80 -26.55
C HIS A 28 41.79 28.40 -26.26
N GLY A 29 42.23 27.39 -27.01
CA GLY A 29 41.86 25.99 -26.75
C GLY A 29 42.28 25.53 -25.35
N SER A 30 43.52 25.85 -24.93
CA SER A 30 44.03 25.50 -23.60
C SER A 30 43.27 26.20 -22.46
N PHE A 31 42.82 27.44 -22.69
CA PHE A 31 42.03 28.21 -21.74
C PHE A 31 40.61 27.64 -21.58
N VAL A 32 39.97 27.30 -22.70
CA VAL A 32 38.66 26.63 -22.71
C VAL A 32 38.73 25.26 -22.03
N ALA A 33 39.80 24.49 -22.24
CA ALA A 33 40.00 23.21 -21.57
C ALA A 33 40.07 23.37 -20.03
N LYS A 34 40.82 24.36 -19.52
CA LYS A 34 40.86 24.70 -18.08
C LYS A 34 39.48 25.04 -17.53
N LEU A 35 38.68 25.80 -18.27
CA LEU A 35 37.31 26.15 -17.89
C LEU A 35 36.45 24.88 -17.72
N PHE A 36 36.46 24.00 -18.72
CA PHE A 36 35.70 22.76 -18.65
C PHE A 36 36.17 21.84 -17.53
N ALA A 37 37.48 21.72 -17.32
CA ALA A 37 38.03 20.93 -16.22
C ALA A 37 37.57 21.44 -14.85
N SER A 38 37.57 22.77 -14.64
CA SER A 38 37.13 23.37 -13.38
C SER A 38 35.61 23.24 -13.17
N VAL A 39 34.79 23.40 -14.22
CA VAL A 39 33.34 23.14 -14.14
C VAL A 39 33.05 21.67 -13.81
N SER A 40 33.76 20.73 -14.45
CA SER A 40 33.63 19.30 -14.17
C SER A 40 34.03 18.96 -12.74
N ALA A 41 35.12 19.54 -12.23
CA ALA A 41 35.57 19.37 -10.86
C ALA A 41 34.56 19.95 -9.86
N ALA A 42 33.98 21.12 -10.14
CA ALA A 42 32.92 21.72 -9.32
C ALA A 42 31.68 20.80 -9.24
N LYS A 43 31.28 20.23 -10.38
CA LYS A 43 30.15 19.28 -10.45
C LYS A 43 30.43 18.03 -9.62
N ALA A 44 31.63 17.47 -9.69
CA ALA A 44 32.01 16.30 -8.91
C ALA A 44 32.03 16.60 -7.39
N ALA A 45 32.61 17.74 -6.99
CA ALA A 45 32.63 18.17 -5.59
C ALA A 45 31.23 18.40 -5.03
N TYR A 46 30.31 18.97 -5.83
CA TYR A 46 28.93 19.14 -5.42
C TYR A 46 28.18 17.81 -5.25
N ALA A 47 28.42 16.82 -6.11
CA ALA A 47 27.85 15.49 -5.96
C ALA A 47 28.37 14.79 -4.68
N GLU A 48 29.67 14.94 -4.37
CA GLU A 48 30.25 14.45 -3.10
C GLU A 48 29.57 15.11 -1.88
N LEU A 49 29.30 16.41 -1.96
CA LEU A 49 28.59 17.15 -0.91
C LEU A 49 27.17 16.60 -0.70
N GLN A 50 26.44 16.31 -1.77
CA GLN A 50 25.08 15.75 -1.69
C GLN A 50 25.07 14.37 -1.02
N LEU A 51 26.00 13.50 -1.39
CA LEU A 51 26.11 12.17 -0.78
C LEU A 51 26.50 12.22 0.71
N ALA A 52 27.36 13.14 1.10
CA ALA A 52 27.82 13.26 2.48
C ALA A 52 26.72 13.72 3.45
N GLN A 53 25.56 14.16 2.94
CA GLN A 53 24.41 14.55 3.76
C GLN A 53 23.63 13.34 4.29
N ILE A 54 23.68 12.20 3.61
CA ILE A 54 22.88 11.01 3.96
C ILE A 54 23.69 9.73 3.72
N PRO A 55 24.19 9.06 4.78
CA PRO A 55 24.12 9.45 6.20
C PRO A 55 25.02 10.67 6.50
N TYR A 56 24.58 11.52 7.44
CA TYR A 56 25.26 12.79 7.75
C TYR A 56 26.72 12.57 8.19
N ASN A 57 27.66 13.06 7.39
CA ASN A 57 29.10 13.01 7.66
C ASN A 57 29.71 14.41 7.63
N ARG A 58 29.97 14.97 8.81
CA ARG A 58 30.46 16.35 8.98
C ARG A 58 31.80 16.61 8.28
N ASP A 59 32.74 15.67 8.34
CA ASP A 59 34.08 15.86 7.79
C ASP A 59 34.07 15.77 6.26
N ALA A 60 33.28 14.83 5.72
CA ALA A 60 33.07 14.72 4.27
C ALA A 60 32.34 15.95 3.70
N ILE A 61 31.32 16.46 4.41
CA ILE A 61 30.62 17.70 4.04
C ILE A 61 31.60 18.87 3.99
N ARG A 62 32.42 19.07 5.05
CA ARG A 62 33.38 20.18 5.12
C ARG A 62 34.44 20.10 4.02
N SER A 63 34.92 18.90 3.72
CA SER A 63 35.90 18.66 2.65
C SER A 63 35.30 18.96 1.27
N ALA A 64 34.09 18.46 0.99
CA ALA A 64 33.41 18.68 -0.28
C ALA A 64 33.01 20.15 -0.47
N ASP A 65 32.55 20.83 0.58
CA ASP A 65 32.23 22.26 0.56
C ASP A 65 33.47 23.11 0.23
N GLN A 66 34.60 22.83 0.89
CA GLN A 66 35.87 23.50 0.59
C GLN A 66 36.28 23.30 -0.87
N ALA A 67 36.14 22.07 -1.40
CA ALA A 67 36.45 21.78 -2.80
C ALA A 67 35.53 22.54 -3.78
N VAL A 68 34.24 22.70 -3.46
CA VAL A 68 33.31 23.53 -4.25
C VAL A 68 33.76 24.99 -4.24
N VAL A 69 34.09 25.54 -3.06
CA VAL A 69 34.57 26.92 -2.92
C VAL A 69 35.85 27.15 -3.72
N ASP A 70 36.80 26.22 -3.68
CA ASP A 70 38.06 26.33 -4.41
C ASP A 70 37.85 26.31 -5.93
N GLN A 71 36.91 25.49 -6.43
CA GLN A 71 36.57 25.50 -7.87
C GLN A 71 35.83 26.78 -8.27
N LEU A 72 34.94 27.32 -7.44
CA LEU A 72 34.27 28.59 -7.72
C LEU A 72 35.27 29.76 -7.78
N LYS A 73 36.28 29.77 -6.90
CA LYS A 73 37.40 30.71 -6.97
C LYS A 73 38.18 30.55 -8.27
N ALA A 74 38.54 29.32 -8.67
CA ALA A 74 39.24 29.06 -9.92
C ALA A 74 38.46 29.51 -11.16
N LEU A 75 37.13 29.32 -11.18
CA LEU A 75 36.24 29.81 -12.24
C LEU A 75 36.17 31.34 -12.27
N SER A 76 36.15 31.97 -11.10
CA SER A 76 36.19 33.43 -10.98
C SER A 76 37.49 33.99 -11.56
N ASP A 77 38.63 33.37 -11.24
CA ASP A 77 39.93 33.76 -11.77
C ASP A 77 40.01 33.60 -13.30
N LEU A 78 39.49 32.49 -13.83
CA LEU A 78 39.38 32.27 -15.27
C LEU A 78 38.53 33.37 -15.92
N LYS A 79 37.35 33.67 -15.38
CA LYS A 79 36.48 34.75 -15.88
C LYS A 79 37.21 36.10 -15.92
N GLN A 80 37.93 36.45 -14.86
CA GLN A 80 38.68 37.71 -14.77
C GLN A 80 39.82 37.78 -15.79
N ARG A 81 40.56 36.68 -15.99
CA ARG A 81 41.64 36.61 -16.98
C ARG A 81 41.13 36.75 -18.41
N TYR A 82 39.97 36.16 -18.72
CA TYR A 82 39.33 36.32 -20.02
C TYR A 82 38.92 37.77 -20.27
N ALA A 83 38.26 38.42 -19.30
CA ALA A 83 37.86 39.82 -19.41
C ALA A 83 39.06 40.77 -19.61
N ASN A 84 40.18 40.48 -18.95
CA ASN A 84 41.41 41.25 -19.06
C ASN A 84 42.28 40.87 -20.26
N HIS A 85 41.81 39.99 -21.16
CA HIS A 85 42.55 39.50 -22.35
C HIS A 85 43.88 38.78 -22.00
N GLN A 86 44.00 38.23 -20.79
CA GLN A 86 45.18 37.53 -20.28
C GLN A 86 45.05 36.00 -20.46
N ILE A 87 45.13 35.53 -21.71
CA ILE A 87 44.99 34.11 -22.07
C ILE A 87 46.34 33.36 -21.96
N ASP A 88 47.42 34.10 -21.71
CA ASP A 88 48.79 33.60 -21.68
C ASP A 88 49.12 32.95 -20.33
N SER A 89 48.81 31.65 -20.22
CA SER A 89 49.23 30.85 -19.06
C SER A 89 49.82 29.52 -19.51
N SER A 90 51.12 29.33 -19.21
CA SER A 90 51.88 28.08 -19.37
C SER A 90 51.95 27.56 -20.83
N PRO A 91 52.84 26.61 -21.17
CA PRO A 91 52.83 25.99 -22.49
C PRO A 91 51.43 25.40 -22.79
N PRO A 92 50.78 25.78 -23.91
CA PRO A 92 49.39 25.40 -24.21
C PRO A 92 49.17 23.88 -24.20
N HIS A 93 50.14 23.13 -24.71
CA HIS A 93 50.15 21.67 -24.71
C HIS A 93 50.07 21.07 -23.28
N VAL A 94 50.88 21.59 -22.34
CA VAL A 94 50.92 21.05 -20.96
C VAL A 94 49.61 21.36 -20.25
N THR A 95 49.08 22.58 -20.43
CA THR A 95 47.77 22.97 -19.90
C THR A 95 46.66 22.06 -20.40
N LEU A 96 46.69 21.70 -21.69
CA LEU A 96 45.69 20.85 -22.32
C LEU A 96 45.63 19.47 -21.66
N VAL A 97 46.79 18.83 -21.53
CA VAL A 97 46.92 17.48 -20.95
C VAL A 97 46.48 17.49 -19.49
N LEU A 98 46.87 18.50 -18.71
CA LEU A 98 46.45 18.63 -17.31
C LEU A 98 44.94 18.81 -17.17
N ALA A 99 44.32 19.61 -18.05
CA ALA A 99 42.87 19.81 -18.05
C ALA A 99 42.11 18.52 -18.42
N GLU A 100 42.60 17.74 -19.38
CA GLU A 100 42.04 16.43 -19.72
C GLU A 100 42.17 15.43 -18.57
N ILE A 101 43.32 15.38 -17.90
CA ILE A 101 43.52 14.53 -16.71
C ILE A 101 42.52 14.89 -15.62
N GLN A 102 42.35 16.18 -15.33
CA GLN A 102 41.40 16.65 -14.32
C GLN A 102 39.94 16.36 -14.70
N GLU A 103 39.57 16.47 -15.99
CA GLU A 103 38.23 16.07 -16.46
C GLU A 103 37.99 14.58 -16.23
N HIS A 104 38.95 13.72 -16.60
CA HIS A 104 38.85 12.28 -16.39
C HIS A 104 38.77 11.91 -14.90
N GLN A 105 39.54 12.58 -14.04
CA GLN A 105 39.43 12.38 -12.59
C GLN A 105 38.04 12.77 -12.05
N SER A 106 37.49 13.89 -12.53
CA SER A 106 36.15 14.34 -12.14
C SER A 106 35.06 13.38 -12.63
N LEU A 107 35.24 12.82 -13.82
CA LEU A 107 34.35 11.82 -14.39
C LEU A 107 34.40 10.49 -13.62
N LEU A 108 35.59 10.03 -13.26
CA LEU A 108 35.77 8.83 -12.43
C LEU A 108 35.08 8.98 -11.07
N LYS A 109 35.27 10.13 -10.40
CA LYS A 109 34.55 10.45 -9.16
C LYS A 109 33.03 10.37 -9.33
N THR A 110 32.51 10.90 -10.44
CA THR A 110 31.06 10.84 -10.73
C THR A 110 30.59 9.38 -10.89
N TYR A 111 31.35 8.54 -11.59
CA TYR A 111 31.00 7.13 -11.74
C TYR A 111 31.05 6.37 -10.41
N GLU A 112 32.07 6.60 -9.59
CA GLU A 112 32.18 6.00 -8.25
C GLU A 112 30.98 6.35 -7.37
N ILE A 113 30.47 7.57 -7.46
CA ILE A 113 29.26 8.03 -6.77
C ILE A 113 28.05 7.22 -7.24
N THR A 114 27.78 7.19 -8.55
CA THR A 114 26.62 6.46 -9.09
C THR A 114 26.71 4.96 -8.83
N MET A 115 27.92 4.39 -8.80
CA MET A 115 28.13 2.98 -8.48
C MET A 115 27.76 2.69 -7.02
N ARG A 116 28.16 3.56 -6.08
CA ARG A 116 27.78 3.43 -4.67
C ARG A 116 26.27 3.56 -4.46
N GLU A 117 25.61 4.47 -5.17
CA GLU A 117 24.14 4.61 -5.13
C GLU A 117 23.42 3.35 -5.64
N MET A 118 23.82 2.84 -6.81
CA MET A 118 23.25 1.62 -7.37
C MET A 118 23.49 0.41 -6.47
N GLN A 119 24.68 0.30 -5.85
CA GLN A 119 24.98 -0.77 -4.92
C GLN A 119 24.06 -0.72 -3.69
N ALA A 120 23.83 0.47 -3.11
CA ALA A 120 22.90 0.63 -2.00
C ALA A 120 21.46 0.25 -2.38
N GLU A 121 21.04 0.54 -3.62
CA GLU A 121 19.72 0.13 -4.12
C GLU A 121 19.61 -1.39 -4.29
N ILE A 122 20.68 -2.05 -4.77
CA ILE A 122 20.75 -3.51 -4.87
C ILE A 122 20.61 -4.13 -3.48
N ASP A 123 21.42 -3.70 -2.51
CA ASP A 123 21.41 -4.23 -1.15
C ASP A 123 20.02 -4.06 -0.50
N ALA A 124 19.36 -2.92 -0.72
CA ALA A 124 18.00 -2.67 -0.23
C ALA A 124 16.96 -3.61 -0.87
N LYS A 125 17.08 -3.89 -2.18
CA LYS A 125 16.21 -4.84 -2.88
C LYS A 125 16.48 -6.28 -2.44
N GLU A 126 17.73 -6.67 -2.22
CA GLU A 126 18.09 -7.99 -1.70
C GLU A 126 17.49 -8.21 -0.31
N ALA A 127 17.58 -7.23 0.59
CA ALA A 127 16.92 -7.30 1.90
C ALA A 127 15.40 -7.45 1.79
N ARG A 128 14.77 -6.75 0.83
CA ARG A 128 13.32 -6.87 0.56
C ARG A 128 12.95 -8.23 -0.01
N ILE A 129 13.75 -8.78 -0.93
CA ILE A 129 13.57 -10.13 -1.47
C ILE A 129 13.67 -11.16 -0.36
N ALA A 130 14.69 -11.07 0.50
CA ALA A 130 14.86 -11.97 1.64
C ALA A 130 13.65 -11.92 2.59
N SER A 131 13.13 -10.71 2.87
CA SER A 131 11.91 -10.53 3.67
C SER A 131 10.69 -11.20 3.01
N LEU A 132 10.45 -10.93 1.72
CA LEU A 132 9.33 -11.51 0.98
C LEU A 132 9.42 -13.03 0.88
N GLN A 133 10.61 -13.58 0.66
CA GLN A 133 10.85 -15.03 0.67
C GLN A 133 10.53 -15.65 2.04
N ASN A 134 10.88 -14.97 3.14
CA ASN A 134 10.52 -15.42 4.48
C ASN A 134 9.00 -15.41 4.70
N HIS A 135 8.31 -14.35 4.27
CA HIS A 135 6.85 -14.27 4.32
C HIS A 135 6.19 -15.39 3.49
N LEU A 136 6.68 -15.65 2.28
CA LEU A 136 6.17 -16.72 1.42
C LEU A 136 6.41 -18.10 2.06
N ARG A 137 7.60 -18.35 2.59
CA ARG A 137 7.93 -19.61 3.29
C ARG A 137 6.97 -19.86 4.45
N LYS A 138 6.74 -18.84 5.28
CA LYS A 138 5.78 -18.91 6.39
C LYS A 138 4.37 -19.22 5.89
N SER A 139 3.90 -18.56 4.82
CA SER A 139 2.57 -18.80 4.24
C SER A 139 2.43 -20.24 3.73
N VAL A 140 3.43 -20.74 3.00
CA VAL A 140 3.41 -22.11 2.47
C VAL A 140 3.48 -23.15 3.60
N GLU A 141 4.21 -22.86 4.68
CA GLU A 141 4.24 -23.74 5.84
C GLU A 141 2.89 -23.78 6.57
N ILE A 142 2.21 -22.63 6.69
CA ILE A 142 0.83 -22.56 7.20
C ILE A 142 -0.11 -23.37 6.29
N GLU A 143 -0.01 -23.22 4.97
CA GLU A 143 -0.81 -23.98 4.00
C GLU A 143 -0.59 -25.49 4.12
N ARG A 144 0.66 -25.95 4.21
CA ARG A 144 0.97 -27.37 4.41
C ARG A 144 0.43 -27.90 5.74
N LYS A 145 0.52 -27.13 6.82
CA LYS A 145 -0.04 -27.52 8.12
C LYS A 145 -1.56 -27.63 8.08
N MET A 146 -2.24 -26.72 7.36
CA MET A 146 -3.68 -26.81 7.12
C MET A 146 -4.06 -28.05 6.31
N ASN A 147 -3.33 -28.33 5.22
CA ASN A 147 -3.62 -29.45 4.31
C ASN A 147 -3.28 -30.83 4.91
N ALA A 148 -2.25 -30.92 5.77
CA ALA A 148 -1.83 -32.19 6.39
C ALA A 148 -2.66 -32.57 7.61
N SER A 149 -3.24 -31.60 8.32
CA SER A 149 -3.92 -31.85 9.59
C SER A 149 -5.44 -31.97 9.46
N GLY A 150 -6.06 -31.36 8.42
CA GLY A 150 -7.53 -31.21 8.36
C GLY A 150 -8.13 -30.49 9.58
N SER A 151 -7.27 -30.00 10.49
CA SER A 151 -7.58 -29.47 11.81
C SER A 151 -6.56 -28.38 12.14
N ILE A 152 -7.09 -27.22 12.55
CA ILE A 152 -6.35 -26.03 12.96
C ILE A 152 -5.89 -26.21 14.41
N ASP A 153 -5.13 -27.27 14.69
CA ASP A 153 -4.53 -27.46 16.01
C ASP A 153 -3.06 -27.08 15.95
N GLY A 154 -2.71 -25.98 16.64
CA GLY A 154 -1.31 -25.65 16.93
C GLY A 154 -0.74 -24.36 16.33
N ILE A 155 -1.54 -23.48 15.72
CA ILE A 155 -1.09 -22.12 15.39
C ILE A 155 -1.54 -21.18 16.51
N ARG A 156 -0.59 -20.71 17.33
CA ARG A 156 -0.85 -19.55 18.21
C ARG A 156 -1.03 -18.33 17.32
N PHE A 157 -2.26 -17.82 17.25
CA PHE A 157 -2.72 -16.71 16.41
C PHE A 157 -2.20 -15.33 16.88
N SER A 158 -0.98 -15.25 17.40
CA SER A 158 -0.43 -14.00 17.95
C SER A 158 0.35 -13.16 16.93
N ASP A 159 0.65 -13.67 15.72
CA ASP A 159 1.53 -12.99 14.75
C ASP A 159 0.89 -12.72 13.36
N VAL A 160 -0.43 -12.89 13.22
CA VAL A 160 -1.15 -12.58 11.98
C VAL A 160 -2.20 -11.53 12.28
N SER A 161 -2.11 -10.37 11.63
CA SER A 161 -3.09 -9.28 11.72
C SER A 161 -4.51 -9.84 11.66
N HIS A 162 -5.24 -9.69 12.77
CA HIS A 162 -6.59 -10.20 13.00
C HIS A 162 -7.65 -9.75 11.97
N LYS A 163 -7.28 -8.97 10.95
CA LYS A 163 -8.18 -8.32 10.00
C LYS A 163 -8.32 -9.03 8.65
N ASP A 164 -7.38 -9.87 8.24
CA ASP A 164 -7.12 -9.97 6.80
C ASP A 164 -7.65 -11.19 6.05
N PHE A 165 -8.08 -12.29 6.68
CA PHE A 165 -8.58 -13.43 5.87
C PHE A 165 -9.81 -14.20 6.37
N THR A 166 -10.05 -14.31 7.67
CA THR A 166 -11.19 -15.12 8.17
C THR A 166 -12.48 -14.30 8.36
N LEU A 167 -12.36 -12.98 8.54
CA LEU A 167 -13.49 -12.05 8.65
C LEU A 167 -14.30 -11.95 7.35
N VAL A 168 -13.67 -12.09 6.19
CA VAL A 168 -14.32 -11.81 4.90
C VAL A 168 -15.35 -12.87 4.51
N LEU A 169 -15.06 -14.16 4.74
CA LEU A 169 -16.03 -15.24 4.45
C LEU A 169 -17.12 -15.34 5.53
N HIS A 170 -16.83 -14.97 6.78
CA HIS A 170 -17.80 -14.99 7.89
C HIS A 170 -18.67 -13.73 7.97
N TYR A 171 -18.23 -12.59 7.43
CA TYR A 171 -19.03 -11.36 7.39
C TYR A 171 -20.32 -11.55 6.58
N LEU A 172 -20.28 -12.32 5.49
CA LEU A 172 -21.45 -12.66 4.68
C LEU A 172 -22.51 -13.43 5.48
N GLU A 173 -22.08 -14.32 6.37
CA GLU A 173 -22.99 -15.13 7.16
C GLU A 173 -23.73 -14.32 8.22
N VAL A 174 -23.16 -13.18 8.68
CA VAL A 174 -23.87 -12.22 9.54
C VAL A 174 -25.12 -11.67 8.83
N PHE A 175 -25.07 -11.46 7.50
CA PHE A 175 -26.21 -10.99 6.71
C PHE A 175 -27.25 -12.07 6.38
N SER A 176 -27.02 -13.33 6.78
CA SER A 176 -28.01 -14.38 6.59
C SER A 176 -29.35 -14.01 7.23
N GLY A 177 -30.44 -14.16 6.48
CA GLY A 177 -31.78 -13.79 6.93
C GLY A 177 -32.09 -12.28 6.90
N PHE A 178 -31.19 -11.40 6.44
CA PHE A 178 -31.43 -9.94 6.44
C PHE A 178 -32.73 -9.51 5.74
N THR A 179 -33.21 -10.28 4.76
CA THR A 179 -34.47 -10.00 4.04
C THR A 179 -35.74 -10.42 4.77
N SER A 180 -35.64 -11.09 5.93
CA SER A 180 -36.79 -11.44 6.76
C SER A 180 -36.88 -10.54 8.01
N PRO A 181 -38.11 -10.22 8.48
CA PRO A 181 -38.32 -9.36 9.65
C PRO A 181 -37.62 -9.84 10.94
N GLY A 182 -37.34 -11.14 11.07
CA GLY A 182 -36.68 -11.74 12.24
C GLY A 182 -35.31 -12.35 11.97
N PHE A 183 -34.66 -12.05 10.84
CA PHE A 183 -33.41 -12.73 10.45
C PHE A 183 -33.51 -14.27 10.32
N GLY A 184 -34.72 -14.80 10.15
CA GLY A 184 -35.01 -16.24 10.09
C GLY A 184 -35.61 -16.80 11.38
N ASP A 185 -35.78 -15.98 12.41
CA ASP A 185 -36.50 -16.34 13.63
C ASP A 185 -38.02 -16.14 13.44
N GLU A 186 -38.79 -17.18 13.80
CA GLU A 186 -40.26 -17.21 13.73
C GLU A 186 -40.93 -16.47 14.91
N SER A 187 -40.15 -15.99 15.87
CA SER A 187 -40.64 -15.24 17.04
C SER A 187 -41.20 -13.84 16.72
N VAL A 188 -41.01 -13.34 15.50
CA VAL A 188 -41.51 -12.03 15.05
C VAL A 188 -42.91 -12.18 14.43
N PRO A 189 -43.90 -11.35 14.80
CA PRO A 189 -45.28 -11.54 14.34
C PRO A 189 -45.40 -11.49 12.80
N GLY A 190 -45.85 -12.60 12.21
CA GLY A 190 -45.91 -12.79 10.76
C GLY A 190 -46.97 -11.98 10.02
N GLU A 191 -47.94 -11.39 10.72
CA GLU A 191 -49.07 -10.66 10.13
C GLU A 191 -49.31 -9.33 10.85
N ILE A 192 -48.46 -8.34 10.55
CA ILE A 192 -48.69 -6.95 10.94
C ILE A 192 -49.04 -6.16 9.68
N HIS A 193 -50.05 -5.28 9.76
CA HIS A 193 -50.34 -4.31 8.69
C HIS A 193 -49.06 -3.56 8.32
N GLU A 194 -48.79 -3.40 7.03
CA GLU A 194 -47.48 -2.95 6.54
C GLU A 194 -47.00 -1.63 7.17
N HIS A 195 -47.94 -0.72 7.43
CA HIS A 195 -47.67 0.55 8.11
C HIS A 195 -47.27 0.39 9.59
N ASP A 196 -47.89 -0.54 10.32
CA ASP A 196 -47.55 -0.82 11.72
C ASP A 196 -46.20 -1.54 11.82
N ARG A 197 -45.88 -2.39 10.84
CA ARG A 197 -44.54 -2.99 10.69
C ARG A 197 -43.48 -1.91 10.50
N ARG A 198 -43.71 -0.94 9.60
CA ARG A 198 -42.75 0.16 9.35
C ARG A 198 -42.51 1.00 10.61
N ARG A 199 -43.58 1.35 11.32
CA ARG A 199 -43.49 2.09 12.60
C ARG A 199 -42.69 1.31 13.64
N PHE A 200 -42.99 0.02 13.79
CA PHE A 200 -42.28 -0.86 14.71
C PHE A 200 -40.76 -0.86 14.47
N PHE A 201 -40.31 -1.09 13.23
CA PHE A 201 -38.88 -1.09 12.91
C PHE A 201 -38.24 0.30 13.00
N PHE A 202 -38.99 1.37 12.71
CA PHE A 202 -38.51 2.73 12.92
C PHE A 202 -38.28 3.03 14.41
N ASP A 203 -39.16 2.55 15.29
CA ASP A 203 -38.97 2.69 16.74
C ASP A 203 -37.76 1.87 17.23
N GLN A 204 -37.56 0.64 16.72
CA GLN A 204 -36.34 -0.16 17.00
C GLN A 204 -35.07 0.59 16.60
N PHE A 205 -35.06 1.20 15.40
CA PHE A 205 -33.96 2.06 14.95
C PHE A 205 -33.72 3.23 15.91
N ARG A 206 -34.79 3.94 16.30
CA ARG A 206 -34.71 5.15 17.11
C ARG A 206 -34.13 4.88 18.51
N VAL A 207 -34.46 3.72 19.09
CA VAL A 207 -33.96 3.27 20.39
C VAL A 207 -32.46 2.96 20.34
N LEU A 208 -31.98 2.29 19.29
CA LEU A 208 -30.60 1.77 19.25
C LEU A 208 -29.59 2.72 18.55
N ARG A 209 -30.04 3.71 17.77
CA ARG A 209 -29.14 4.54 16.92
C ARG A 209 -28.03 5.26 17.69
N SER A 210 -28.30 5.66 18.93
CA SER A 210 -27.37 6.43 19.78
C SER A 210 -26.89 5.64 21.00
N ALA A 211 -27.32 4.40 21.16
CA ALA A 211 -26.93 3.55 22.27
C ALA A 211 -25.63 2.80 21.96
N SER A 212 -24.84 2.53 23.00
CA SER A 212 -23.73 1.57 22.92
C SER A 212 -24.28 0.16 22.81
N ALA A 213 -23.78 -0.64 21.86
CA ALA A 213 -24.30 -1.97 21.59
C ALA A 213 -24.28 -2.87 22.83
N ILE A 214 -23.13 -2.91 23.52
CA ILE A 214 -22.92 -3.79 24.68
C ILE A 214 -23.73 -3.32 25.88
N ASN A 215 -23.78 -2.02 26.17
CA ASN A 215 -24.52 -1.49 27.31
C ASN A 215 -26.02 -1.72 27.12
N PHE A 216 -26.53 -1.52 25.90
CA PHE A 216 -27.92 -1.78 25.57
C PHE A 216 -28.26 -3.26 25.72
N ALA A 217 -27.44 -4.17 25.16
CA ALA A 217 -27.63 -5.61 25.28
C ALA A 217 -27.62 -6.07 26.75
N LYS A 218 -26.73 -5.53 27.59
CA LYS A 218 -26.70 -5.83 29.03
C LYS A 218 -27.91 -5.31 29.80
N GLN A 219 -28.43 -4.15 29.43
CA GLN A 219 -29.61 -3.55 30.07
C GLN A 219 -30.91 -4.26 29.66
N SER A 220 -30.94 -4.88 28.49
CA SER A 220 -32.13 -5.53 27.93
C SER A 220 -31.73 -6.79 27.13
N PRO A 221 -31.30 -7.86 27.82
CA PRO A 221 -30.75 -9.05 27.17
C PRO A 221 -31.76 -9.77 26.29
N ASN A 222 -33.03 -9.80 26.72
CA ASN A 222 -34.13 -10.44 25.98
C ASN A 222 -34.79 -9.50 24.96
N SER A 223 -34.13 -8.39 24.60
CA SER A 223 -34.60 -7.54 23.50
C SER A 223 -34.36 -8.25 22.17
N LEU A 224 -35.11 -7.87 21.13
CA LEU A 224 -34.89 -8.42 19.77
C LEU A 224 -33.45 -8.21 19.28
N PHE A 225 -32.83 -7.09 19.63
CA PHE A 225 -31.42 -6.85 19.33
C PHE A 225 -30.49 -7.77 20.13
N GLY A 226 -30.79 -8.01 21.42
CA GLY A 226 -30.00 -8.92 22.26
C GLY A 226 -30.05 -10.36 21.75
N GLU A 227 -31.25 -10.86 21.43
CA GLU A 227 -31.47 -12.18 20.81
C GLU A 227 -30.78 -12.29 19.45
N PHE A 228 -30.91 -11.26 18.61
CA PHE A 228 -30.20 -11.18 17.34
C PHE A 228 -28.68 -11.27 17.55
N LEU A 229 -28.13 -10.50 18.48
CA LEU A 229 -26.70 -10.46 18.73
C LEU A 229 -26.19 -11.81 19.25
N LYS A 230 -26.97 -12.48 20.11
CA LYS A 230 -26.68 -13.82 20.60
C LYS A 230 -26.70 -14.86 19.48
N SER A 231 -27.80 -14.92 18.74
CA SER A 231 -27.95 -15.83 17.61
C SER A 231 -26.83 -15.66 16.59
N LYS A 232 -26.52 -14.42 16.19
CA LYS A 232 -25.43 -14.14 15.23
C LYS A 232 -24.05 -14.46 15.77
N TYR A 233 -23.77 -14.19 17.03
CA TYR A 233 -22.47 -14.56 17.62
C TYR A 233 -22.28 -16.09 17.59
N LEU A 234 -23.30 -16.83 18.02
CA LEU A 234 -23.24 -18.29 18.07
C LEU A 234 -23.19 -18.93 16.68
N GLN A 235 -23.81 -18.30 15.67
CA GLN A 235 -23.77 -18.74 14.28
C GLN A 235 -22.40 -18.46 13.63
N VAL A 236 -21.86 -17.24 13.81
CA VAL A 236 -20.72 -16.74 13.02
C VAL A 236 -19.38 -17.03 13.70
N VAL A 237 -19.32 -16.98 15.04
CA VAL A 237 -18.07 -17.22 15.79
C VAL A 237 -18.01 -18.69 16.19
N HIS A 238 -17.38 -19.50 15.33
CA HIS A 238 -17.21 -20.92 15.60
C HIS A 238 -16.41 -21.17 16.91
N PRO A 239 -16.73 -22.18 17.73
CA PRO A 239 -16.01 -22.44 19.00
C PRO A 239 -14.48 -22.48 18.85
N LYS A 240 -13.96 -23.16 17.81
CA LYS A 240 -12.51 -23.17 17.53
C LYS A 240 -11.90 -21.80 17.24
N MET A 241 -12.69 -20.88 16.67
CA MET A 241 -12.27 -19.51 16.39
C MET A 241 -12.22 -18.71 17.69
N GLU A 242 -13.24 -18.82 18.54
CA GLU A 242 -13.28 -18.18 19.85
C GLU A 242 -12.11 -18.64 20.73
N SER A 243 -11.89 -19.96 20.85
CA SER A 243 -10.77 -20.50 21.64
C SER A 243 -9.40 -20.05 21.11
N SER A 244 -9.27 -19.77 19.82
CA SER A 244 -8.05 -19.24 19.23
C SER A 244 -7.82 -17.76 19.56
N PHE A 245 -8.89 -16.97 19.69
CA PHE A 245 -8.81 -15.55 20.01
C PHE A 245 -8.68 -15.28 21.51
N THR A 246 -9.38 -16.04 22.35
CA THR A 246 -9.45 -15.81 23.80
C THR A 246 -8.85 -16.92 24.64
N GLY A 247 -8.39 -18.01 24.03
CA GLY A 247 -7.79 -19.14 24.74
C GLY A 247 -8.79 -20.07 25.44
N ASN A 248 -10.09 -19.77 25.37
CA ASN A 248 -11.18 -20.51 26.02
C ASN A 248 -12.53 -20.25 25.30
N LEU A 249 -13.59 -20.96 25.72
CA LEU A 249 -14.96 -20.82 25.22
C LEU A 249 -15.88 -20.06 26.19
N TYR A 250 -15.29 -19.26 27.09
CA TYR A 250 -16.01 -18.58 28.16
C TYR A 250 -17.08 -17.61 27.64
N GLN A 251 -16.85 -16.99 26.48
CA GLN A 251 -17.79 -16.04 25.92
C GLN A 251 -19.06 -16.74 25.44
N ARG A 252 -18.93 -17.90 24.78
CA ARG A 252 -20.07 -18.73 24.39
C ARG A 252 -20.86 -19.24 25.60
N GLU A 253 -20.19 -19.69 26.65
CA GLU A 253 -20.84 -20.13 27.90
C GLU A 253 -21.65 -18.99 28.55
N MET A 254 -21.08 -17.77 28.60
CA MET A 254 -21.81 -16.56 29.03
C MET A 254 -23.03 -16.26 28.15
N MET A 255 -22.88 -16.39 26.83
CA MET A 255 -23.97 -16.11 25.90
C MET A 255 -25.10 -17.12 26.06
N ASP A 256 -24.78 -18.39 26.30
CA ASP A 256 -25.77 -19.43 26.62
C ASP A 256 -26.51 -19.14 27.93
N SER A 257 -25.83 -18.60 28.95
CA SER A 257 -26.46 -18.16 30.20
C SER A 257 -27.25 -16.83 30.09
N GLY A 258 -27.22 -16.17 28.93
CA GLY A 258 -27.95 -14.92 28.68
C GLY A 258 -27.18 -13.65 29.06
N GLU A 259 -25.88 -13.75 29.32
CA GLU A 259 -25.00 -12.62 29.60
C GLU A 259 -24.14 -12.24 28.38
N PHE A 260 -23.63 -11.00 28.36
CA PHE A 260 -22.85 -10.47 27.24
C PHE A 260 -21.39 -10.21 27.62
N PRO A 261 -20.40 -10.81 26.92
CA PRO A 261 -18.98 -10.67 27.23
C PRO A 261 -18.46 -9.24 27.10
N GLU A 262 -17.55 -8.83 27.99
CA GLU A 262 -16.90 -7.51 27.93
C GLU A 262 -15.55 -7.49 27.23
N THR A 263 -15.21 -8.55 26.49
CA THR A 263 -13.96 -8.61 25.74
C THR A 263 -13.93 -7.55 24.63
N GLU A 264 -12.75 -7.06 24.29
CA GLU A 264 -12.60 -6.09 23.18
C GLU A 264 -13.06 -6.68 21.83
N PHE A 265 -12.86 -7.99 21.64
CA PHE A 265 -13.38 -8.71 20.48
C PHE A 265 -14.91 -8.67 20.44
N PHE A 266 -15.59 -9.01 21.55
CA PHE A 266 -17.04 -8.99 21.60
C PHE A 266 -17.60 -7.58 21.46
N LYS A 267 -16.97 -6.56 22.06
CA LYS A 267 -17.37 -5.16 21.87
C LYS A 267 -17.34 -4.74 20.39
N ALA A 268 -16.29 -5.12 19.67
CA ALA A 268 -16.18 -4.87 18.23
C ALA A 268 -17.26 -5.63 17.44
N PHE A 269 -17.51 -6.91 17.77
CA PHE A 269 -18.58 -7.70 17.20
C PHE A 269 -19.96 -7.10 17.46
N ALA A 270 -20.23 -6.64 18.69
CA ALA A 270 -21.48 -6.00 19.09
C ALA A 270 -21.72 -4.70 18.33
N GLU A 271 -20.69 -3.88 18.13
CA GLU A 271 -20.81 -2.67 17.30
C GLU A 271 -21.04 -2.98 15.81
N MET A 272 -20.48 -4.08 15.30
CA MET A 272 -20.82 -4.57 13.95
C MET A 272 -22.28 -5.02 13.88
N GLY A 273 -22.72 -5.86 14.82
CA GLY A 273 -24.11 -6.32 14.92
C GLY A 273 -25.09 -5.16 15.05
N ARG A 274 -24.77 -4.12 15.84
CA ARG A 274 -25.58 -2.91 15.97
C ARG A 274 -25.76 -2.19 14.63
N ARG A 275 -24.68 -1.99 13.87
CA ARG A 275 -24.77 -1.35 12.55
C ARG A 275 -25.66 -2.15 11.59
N LEU A 276 -25.54 -3.47 11.64
CA LEU A 276 -26.38 -4.37 10.83
C LEU A 276 -27.85 -4.31 11.26
N TRP A 277 -28.13 -4.34 12.55
CA TRP A 277 -29.47 -4.23 13.10
C TRP A 277 -30.14 -2.90 12.75
N LEU A 278 -29.38 -1.79 12.82
CA LEU A 278 -29.87 -0.48 12.40
C LEU A 278 -30.19 -0.43 10.91
N LEU A 279 -29.33 -1.05 10.08
CA LEU A 279 -29.57 -1.14 8.64
C LEU A 279 -30.83 -1.97 8.34
N HIS A 280 -31.04 -3.08 9.04
CA HIS A 280 -32.24 -3.91 8.94
C HIS A 280 -33.50 -3.16 9.41
N SER A 281 -33.42 -2.48 10.55
CA SER A 281 -34.50 -1.65 11.06
C SER A 281 -34.88 -0.56 10.04
N LEU A 282 -33.89 0.06 9.40
CA LEU A 282 -34.14 1.02 8.34
C LEU A 282 -34.77 0.38 7.10
N SER A 283 -34.26 -0.77 6.63
CA SER A 283 -34.81 -1.43 5.45
C SER A 283 -36.28 -1.79 5.59
N PHE A 284 -36.72 -2.19 6.79
CA PHE A 284 -38.12 -2.51 7.06
C PHE A 284 -38.99 -1.30 7.44
N SER A 285 -38.37 -0.15 7.76
CA SER A 285 -39.08 1.11 8.01
C SER A 285 -39.51 1.84 6.73
N PHE A 286 -38.82 1.59 5.61
CA PHE A 286 -39.08 2.24 4.33
C PHE A 286 -40.08 1.47 3.45
N ASP A 287 -40.61 2.16 2.44
CA ASP A 287 -41.52 1.60 1.42
C ASP A 287 -40.78 0.75 0.36
N TYR A 288 -39.45 0.82 0.35
CA TYR A 288 -38.65 0.14 -0.66
C TYR A 288 -38.21 -1.22 -0.16
N HIS A 289 -38.41 -2.26 -0.98
CA HIS A 289 -37.82 -3.57 -0.71
C HIS A 289 -36.29 -3.48 -0.82
N VAL A 290 -35.61 -3.70 0.30
CA VAL A 290 -34.15 -3.80 0.37
C VAL A 290 -33.77 -5.27 0.44
N SER A 291 -32.91 -5.72 -0.46
CA SER A 291 -32.36 -7.07 -0.43
C SER A 291 -30.84 -7.05 -0.56
N VAL A 292 -30.20 -8.03 0.07
CA VAL A 292 -28.74 -8.22 -0.07
C VAL A 292 -28.42 -8.60 -1.51
N PHE A 293 -27.47 -7.89 -2.12
CA PHE A 293 -26.93 -8.19 -3.44
C PHE A 293 -25.54 -8.83 -3.26
N GLN A 294 -25.46 -10.14 -3.47
CA GLN A 294 -24.23 -10.90 -3.38
C GLN A 294 -23.91 -11.53 -4.74
N VAL A 295 -22.64 -11.42 -5.14
CA VAL A 295 -22.19 -11.94 -6.43
C VAL A 295 -21.63 -13.34 -6.26
N SER A 296 -22.11 -14.27 -7.08
CA SER A 296 -21.66 -15.66 -7.07
C SER A 296 -20.25 -15.81 -7.65
N ARG A 297 -19.52 -16.80 -7.14
CA ARG A 297 -18.24 -17.23 -7.70
C ARG A 297 -18.39 -17.53 -9.19
N ASN A 298 -17.36 -17.19 -9.97
CA ASN A 298 -17.28 -17.30 -11.41
C ASN A 298 -18.25 -16.39 -12.19
N SER A 299 -18.86 -15.38 -11.55
CA SER A 299 -19.58 -14.33 -12.27
C SER A 299 -18.64 -13.45 -13.08
N LYS A 300 -19.15 -12.87 -14.18
CA LYS A 300 -18.43 -11.84 -14.94
C LYS A 300 -18.34 -10.56 -14.11
N PHE A 301 -17.17 -9.94 -14.07
CA PHE A 301 -17.01 -8.65 -13.42
C PHE A 301 -17.78 -7.57 -14.20
N SER A 302 -18.52 -6.73 -13.48
CA SER A 302 -19.22 -5.57 -14.03
C SER A 302 -19.01 -4.37 -13.12
N GLN A 303 -18.29 -3.37 -13.61
CA GLN A 303 -17.99 -2.14 -12.86
C GLN A 303 -19.24 -1.32 -12.51
N VAL A 304 -20.39 -1.62 -13.13
CA VAL A 304 -21.68 -0.99 -12.80
C VAL A 304 -22.25 -1.55 -11.49
N TYR A 305 -22.04 -2.83 -11.22
CA TYR A 305 -22.63 -3.52 -10.05
C TYR A 305 -21.60 -3.95 -9.01
N MET A 306 -20.31 -3.86 -9.34
CA MET A 306 -19.23 -4.45 -8.56
C MET A 306 -18.04 -3.50 -8.49
N GLU A 307 -17.42 -3.44 -7.32
CA GLU A 307 -16.15 -2.76 -7.07
C GLU A 307 -15.08 -3.82 -6.78
N SER A 308 -13.91 -3.71 -7.42
CA SER A 308 -12.81 -4.64 -7.12
C SER A 308 -12.03 -4.14 -5.92
N VAL A 309 -11.71 -5.04 -4.98
CA VAL A 309 -10.77 -4.73 -3.89
C VAL A 309 -9.30 -4.76 -4.33
N THR A 310 -9.02 -4.99 -5.62
CA THR A 310 -7.65 -5.14 -6.15
C THR A 310 -7.48 -4.37 -7.46
N ASP A 311 -7.03 -3.11 -7.34
CA ASP A 311 -6.86 -2.18 -8.48
C ASP A 311 -5.99 -2.72 -9.61
N LYS A 312 -4.96 -3.52 -9.28
CA LYS A 312 -3.99 -4.06 -10.26
C LYS A 312 -4.62 -4.96 -11.31
N LEU A 313 -5.68 -5.69 -10.95
CA LEU A 313 -6.34 -6.60 -11.88
C LEU A 313 -7.29 -5.85 -12.81
N VAL A 314 -7.97 -4.81 -12.30
CA VAL A 314 -8.87 -3.98 -13.10
C VAL A 314 -8.14 -3.33 -14.28
N SER A 315 -6.90 -2.87 -14.07
CA SER A 315 -6.06 -2.34 -15.16
C SER A 315 -5.69 -3.40 -16.20
N ALA A 316 -5.50 -4.67 -15.80
CA ALA A 316 -5.19 -5.77 -16.72
C ALA A 316 -6.42 -6.25 -17.51
N ALA A 317 -7.64 -6.06 -17.01
CA ALA A 317 -8.87 -6.34 -17.76
C ALA A 317 -9.08 -5.38 -18.95
N ALA A 318 -8.55 -4.16 -18.89
CA ALA A 318 -8.57 -3.23 -20.02
C ALA A 318 -7.77 -3.76 -21.23
N ASP A 319 -6.79 -4.64 -21.00
CA ASP A 319 -5.98 -5.31 -22.02
C ASP A 319 -6.63 -6.61 -22.57
N GLY A 320 -7.90 -6.85 -22.25
CA GLY A 320 -8.69 -7.96 -22.82
C GLY A 320 -8.66 -9.27 -22.02
N GLU A 321 -8.08 -9.29 -20.82
CA GLU A 321 -8.16 -10.48 -19.94
C GLU A 321 -9.54 -10.63 -19.29
N ALA A 322 -10.13 -11.83 -19.42
CA ALA A 322 -11.44 -12.15 -18.85
C ALA A 322 -11.37 -12.38 -17.33
N LEU A 323 -11.54 -11.32 -16.55
CA LEU A 323 -11.66 -11.45 -15.09
C LEU A 323 -12.99 -12.08 -14.67
N ARG A 324 -12.93 -12.90 -13.63
CA ARG A 324 -14.07 -13.51 -12.97
C ARG A 324 -14.05 -13.20 -11.49
N VAL A 325 -15.23 -13.15 -10.89
CA VAL A 325 -15.38 -13.01 -9.44
C VAL A 325 -14.96 -14.32 -8.78
N ALA A 326 -13.96 -14.26 -7.91
CA ALA A 326 -13.58 -15.41 -7.09
C ALA A 326 -14.56 -15.57 -5.93
N PHE A 327 -14.79 -14.48 -5.19
CA PHE A 327 -15.75 -14.42 -4.08
C PHE A 327 -16.16 -12.96 -3.79
N THR A 328 -17.30 -12.79 -3.14
CA THR A 328 -17.74 -11.48 -2.62
C THR A 328 -17.03 -11.20 -1.30
N VAL A 329 -16.45 -10.00 -1.17
CA VAL A 329 -15.78 -9.52 0.05
C VAL A 329 -16.78 -8.78 0.94
N VAL A 330 -17.54 -7.86 0.34
CA VAL A 330 -18.60 -7.11 1.01
C VAL A 330 -19.87 -7.20 0.16
N PRO A 331 -21.00 -7.64 0.72
CA PRO A 331 -22.25 -7.68 -0.02
C PRO A 331 -22.72 -6.26 -0.33
N GLY A 332 -23.34 -6.10 -1.51
CA GLY A 332 -24.02 -4.89 -1.92
C GLY A 332 -25.49 -4.93 -1.50
N PHE A 333 -26.27 -3.94 -1.94
CA PHE A 333 -27.70 -3.86 -1.63
C PHE A 333 -28.51 -3.46 -2.85
N LYS A 334 -29.65 -4.10 -3.05
CA LYS A 334 -30.66 -3.65 -4.00
C LYS A 334 -31.73 -2.90 -3.23
N VAL A 335 -31.97 -1.64 -3.58
CA VAL A 335 -33.00 -0.78 -3.00
C VAL A 335 -33.93 -0.34 -4.13
N GLY A 336 -35.08 -1.02 -4.26
CA GLY A 336 -35.99 -0.81 -5.39
C GLY A 336 -35.30 -1.08 -6.74
N LYS A 337 -35.08 -0.03 -7.53
CA LYS A 337 -34.40 -0.09 -8.85
C LYS A 337 -32.91 0.21 -8.78
N THR A 338 -32.41 0.68 -7.64
CA THR A 338 -31.01 1.08 -7.45
C THR A 338 -30.22 -0.08 -6.86
N VAL A 339 -28.97 -0.25 -7.31
CA VAL A 339 -28.03 -1.22 -6.76
C VAL A 339 -26.83 -0.48 -6.18
N VAL A 340 -26.58 -0.69 -4.90
CA VAL A 340 -25.31 -0.39 -4.24
C VAL A 340 -24.36 -1.54 -4.53
N GLN A 341 -23.17 -1.21 -5.05
CA GLN A 341 -22.23 -2.19 -5.57
C GLN A 341 -21.72 -3.15 -4.49
N SER A 342 -21.47 -4.40 -4.87
CA SER A 342 -20.76 -5.36 -4.02
C SER A 342 -19.26 -5.20 -4.21
N GLN A 343 -18.47 -5.34 -3.14
CA GLN A 343 -17.02 -5.44 -3.26
C GLN A 343 -16.63 -6.88 -3.50
N VAL A 344 -15.83 -7.13 -4.55
CA VAL A 344 -15.49 -8.48 -5.00
C VAL A 344 -13.99 -8.65 -5.17
N TYR A 345 -13.51 -9.87 -4.86
CA TYR A 345 -12.17 -10.29 -5.22
C TYR A 345 -12.19 -10.91 -6.62
N LEU A 346 -11.25 -10.50 -7.46
CA LEU A 346 -11.17 -10.96 -8.85
C LEU A 346 -10.04 -11.96 -9.03
N SER A 347 -10.27 -12.94 -9.90
CA SER A 347 -9.24 -13.88 -10.34
C SER A 347 -9.23 -13.94 -11.87
N ARG A 348 -8.04 -14.21 -12.42
CA ARG A 348 -7.89 -14.57 -13.83
C ARG A 348 -8.47 -15.96 -14.06
N LEU A 349 -9.06 -16.19 -15.23
CA LEU A 349 -9.37 -17.54 -15.68
C LEU A 349 -8.04 -18.24 -15.96
N ASN A 350 -7.81 -19.37 -15.29
CA ASN A 350 -6.78 -20.33 -15.72
C ASN A 350 -7.22 -21.01 -17.01
#